data_AF-A0A9D2KZG0-F1
#
_entry.id   AF-A0A9D2KZG0-F1
#
_cell.length_a   1.000
_cell.length_b   1.000
_cell.length_c   1.000
_cell.angle_alpha   90.00
_cell.angle_beta   90.00
_cell.angle_gamma   90.00
#
_symmetry.space_group_name_H-M   'P 1'
#
loop_
_entity.id
_entity.type
_entity.pdbx_description
1 polymer ?
#
loop_
_entity_poly.entity_id
_entity_poly.type
_entity_poly.pdbx_seq_one_letter_code
_entity_poly.pdbx_strand_id
1 'polypeptide(L)'
;MTTLLERYPILAESHNYNGKWSYDYGVVLRGVLATLKDDERPEYIAYVADNMDYFIEEDGTIARYNYDAMNIDHINNGKILFFLYEQTNEEKYKIALDRLFDQLAHMPRTSEGGFWHKQIYPYQMWLDGLYMGAPFYAEYLVRFKDG
;
A
#
# COMPACT_ATOMS: atom_id res chain seq x y z
N MET A 1 2.93 -12.01 24.33
CA MET A 1 2.61 -10.58 24.46
C MET A 1 3.32 -9.86 23.33
N THR A 2 2.60 -9.54 22.25
CA THR A 2 3.19 -8.83 21.10
C THR A 2 2.76 -7.37 21.23
N THR A 3 3.67 -6.51 21.68
CA THR A 3 3.36 -5.16 22.16
C THR A 3 2.73 -4.23 21.12
N LEU A 4 2.87 -4.52 19.83
CA LEU A 4 2.29 -3.71 18.74
C LEU A 4 0.79 -3.98 18.57
N LEU A 5 0.42 -5.24 18.31
CA LEU A 5 -0.95 -5.66 17.99
C LEU A 5 -1.91 -5.35 19.14
N GLU A 6 -1.48 -5.60 20.38
CA GLU A 6 -2.27 -5.34 21.58
C GLU A 6 -2.46 -3.83 21.84
N ARG A 7 -1.43 -3.02 21.56
CA ARG A 7 -1.46 -1.58 21.82
C ARG A 7 -2.18 -0.80 20.73
N TYR A 8 -2.15 -1.29 19.50
CA TYR A 8 -2.73 -0.65 18.33
C TYR A 8 -3.52 -1.67 17.50
N PRO A 9 -4.73 -2.07 17.93
CA PRO A 9 -5.56 -3.02 17.19
C PRO A 9 -5.82 -2.56 15.76
N ILE A 10 -6.17 -1.27 15.61
CA ILE A 10 -6.22 -0.57 14.32
C ILE A 10 -5.21 0.57 14.39
N LEU A 11 -4.08 0.41 13.69
CA LEU A 11 -3.00 1.40 13.65
C LEU A 11 -3.51 2.78 13.20
N ALA A 12 -4.48 2.80 12.28
CA ALA A 12 -4.94 4.01 11.62
C ALA A 12 -5.64 4.94 12.62
N GLU A 13 -6.28 4.37 13.64
CA GLU A 13 -6.97 5.14 14.69
C GLU A 13 -6.01 5.79 15.70
N SER A 14 -4.73 5.41 15.70
CA SER A 14 -3.77 6.04 16.59
C SER A 14 -3.55 7.51 16.23
N HIS A 15 -3.23 8.30 17.25
CA HIS A 15 -3.09 9.76 17.15
C HIS A 15 -2.09 10.23 16.07
N ASN A 16 -1.10 9.39 15.74
CA ASN A 16 -0.10 9.71 14.72
C ASN A 16 -0.70 9.71 13.32
N TYR A 17 -1.63 8.80 13.04
CA TYR A 17 -2.23 8.64 11.71
C TYR A 17 -3.53 9.42 11.55
N ASN A 18 -4.33 9.57 12.61
CA ASN A 18 -5.66 10.19 12.56
C ASN A 18 -6.52 9.65 11.41
N GLY A 19 -6.42 8.33 11.20
CA GLY A 19 -7.06 7.54 10.18
C GLY A 19 -6.69 7.90 8.75
N LYS A 20 -5.52 8.47 8.48
CA LYS A 20 -5.07 8.79 7.12
C LYS A 20 -4.47 7.57 6.43
N TRP A 21 -4.66 7.51 5.10
CA TRP A 21 -3.92 6.59 4.22
C TRP A 21 -2.46 7.04 4.07
N SER A 22 -1.66 6.77 5.10
CA SER A 22 -0.24 7.17 5.16
C SER A 22 0.68 6.01 4.80
N TYR A 23 1.79 6.29 4.11
CA TYR A 23 2.68 5.26 3.57
C TYR A 23 3.39 4.43 4.64
N ASP A 24 3.68 5.03 5.79
CA ASP A 24 4.37 4.41 6.93
C ASP A 24 3.53 3.32 7.59
N TYR A 25 2.22 3.35 7.36
CA TYR A 25 1.30 2.26 7.67
C TYR A 25 1.71 0.94 7.01
N GLY A 26 1.89 0.98 5.68
CA GLY A 26 2.35 -0.16 4.91
C GLY A 26 3.78 -0.58 5.26
N VAL A 27 4.62 0.33 5.74
CA VAL A 27 5.97 -0.02 6.25
C VAL A 27 5.85 -0.88 7.51
N VAL A 28 5.03 -0.47 8.48
CA VAL A 28 4.82 -1.22 9.72
C VAL A 28 4.20 -2.59 9.45
N LEU A 29 3.13 -2.65 8.65
CA LEU A 29 2.47 -3.92 8.33
C LEU A 29 3.36 -4.85 7.53
N ARG A 30 4.21 -4.33 6.63
CA ARG A 30 5.19 -5.15 5.94
C ARG A 30 6.21 -5.75 6.90
N GLY A 31 6.57 -5.02 7.96
CA GLY A 31 7.38 -5.53 9.05
C GLY A 31 6.71 -6.70 9.79
N VAL A 32 5.40 -6.61 10.05
CA VAL A 32 4.60 -7.70 10.63
C VAL A 32 4.62 -8.93 9.71
N LEU A 33 4.32 -8.75 8.42
CA LEU A 33 4.37 -9.85 7.43
C LEU A 33 5.77 -10.49 7.31
N ALA A 34 6.84 -9.70 7.45
CA ALA A 34 8.21 -10.22 7.39
C ALA A 34 8.54 -11.18 8.54
N THR A 35 7.79 -11.16 9.65
CA THR A 35 7.94 -12.11 10.76
C THR A 35 7.34 -13.49 10.49
N LEU A 36 6.51 -13.63 9.44
CA LEU A 36 5.83 -14.88 9.08
C LEU A 36 6.74 -15.89 8.35
N LYS A 37 7.99 -15.53 8.03
CA LYS A 37 8.85 -16.30 7.12
C LYS A 37 9.04 -17.78 7.46
N ASP A 38 8.91 -18.14 8.73
CA ASP A 38 9.18 -19.50 9.21
C ASP A 38 8.03 -20.11 10.02
N ASP A 39 6.91 -19.38 10.21
CA ASP A 39 5.78 -19.82 11.04
C ASP A 39 4.50 -19.09 10.60
N GLU A 40 3.43 -19.84 10.34
CA GLU A 40 2.12 -19.25 10.09
C GLU A 40 1.55 -18.72 11.40
N ARG A 41 1.26 -17.42 11.42
CA ARG A 41 0.69 -16.73 12.57
C ARG A 41 -0.65 -16.13 12.17
N PRO A 42 -1.76 -16.91 12.24
CA PRO A 42 -3.08 -16.45 11.79
C PRO A 42 -3.51 -15.13 12.43
N GLU A 43 -3.10 -14.90 13.68
CA GLU A 43 -3.40 -13.66 14.39
C GLU A 43 -2.68 -12.43 13.82
N TYR A 44 -1.54 -12.61 13.15
CA TYR A 44 -0.79 -11.55 12.48
C TYR A 44 -1.36 -11.29 11.09
N ILE A 45 -1.79 -12.36 10.39
CA ILE A 45 -2.47 -12.25 9.10
C ILE A 45 -3.81 -11.52 9.28
N ALA A 46 -4.62 -11.94 10.25
CA ALA A 46 -5.88 -11.28 10.59
C ALA A 46 -5.65 -9.81 10.96
N TYR A 47 -4.64 -9.53 11.79
CA TYR A 47 -4.29 -8.15 12.13
C TYR A 47 -3.96 -7.31 10.89
N VAL A 48 -3.17 -7.84 9.95
CA VAL A 48 -2.84 -7.14 8.70
C VAL A 48 -4.09 -6.92 7.84
N ALA A 49 -4.96 -7.92 7.73
CA ALA A 49 -6.23 -7.81 7.01
C ALA A 49 -7.15 -6.74 7.62
N ASP A 50 -7.42 -6.80 8.94
CA ASP A 50 -8.24 -5.83 9.66
C ASP A 50 -7.74 -4.39 9.47
N ASN A 51 -6.42 -4.22 9.49
CA ASN A 51 -5.78 -2.92 9.30
C ASN A 51 -5.89 -2.41 7.85
N MET A 52 -5.84 -3.29 6.85
CA MET A 52 -6.07 -2.87 5.45
C MET A 52 -7.55 -2.65 5.15
N ASP A 53 -8.44 -3.47 5.70
CA ASP A 53 -9.90 -3.36 5.55
C ASP A 53 -10.48 -2.11 6.22
N TYR A 54 -9.75 -1.47 7.15
CA TYR A 54 -10.07 -0.11 7.59
C TYR A 54 -10.13 0.90 6.44
N PHE A 55 -9.41 0.63 5.34
CA PHE A 55 -9.35 1.50 4.17
C PHE A 55 -9.93 0.87 2.91
N ILE A 56 -9.86 -0.46 2.75
CA ILE A 56 -10.37 -1.14 1.57
C ILE A 56 -11.82 -1.54 1.81
N GLU A 57 -12.73 -0.83 1.16
CA GLU A 57 -14.15 -1.13 1.21
C GLU A 57 -14.48 -2.40 0.41
N GLU A 58 -15.66 -2.98 0.63
CA GLU A 58 -16.11 -4.21 -0.05
C GLU A 58 -16.19 -4.08 -1.58
N ASP A 59 -16.38 -2.87 -2.11
CA ASP A 59 -16.36 -2.59 -3.55
C ASP A 59 -14.93 -2.34 -4.10
N GLY A 60 -13.91 -2.45 -3.24
CA GLY A 60 -12.50 -2.23 -3.58
C GLY A 60 -12.09 -0.75 -3.62
N THR A 61 -12.98 0.18 -3.26
CA THR A 61 -12.59 1.58 -3.11
C THR A 61 -11.64 1.75 -1.92
N ILE A 62 -10.69 2.68 -2.07
CA ILE A 62 -9.71 3.00 -1.03
C ILE A 62 -10.19 4.26 -0.31
N ALA A 63 -10.71 4.09 0.91
CA ALA A 63 -11.15 5.20 1.74
C ALA A 63 -9.99 6.16 2.02
N ARG A 64 -10.28 7.46 1.94
CA ARG A 64 -9.33 8.56 2.29
C ARG A 64 -8.07 8.60 1.41
N TYR A 65 -8.08 7.90 0.28
CA TYR A 65 -7.08 8.01 -0.78
C TYR A 65 -7.52 9.07 -1.81
N ASN A 66 -6.60 9.97 -2.15
CA ASN A 66 -6.82 10.99 -3.18
C ASN A 66 -5.99 10.66 -4.43
N TYR A 67 -6.67 10.21 -5.48
CA TYR A 67 -6.08 9.88 -6.77
C TYR A 67 -5.48 11.09 -7.48
N ASP A 68 -6.16 12.24 -7.44
CA ASP A 68 -5.75 13.46 -8.16
C ASP A 68 -4.51 14.11 -7.55
N ALA A 69 -4.15 13.73 -6.32
CA ALA A 69 -2.90 14.16 -5.70
C ALA A 69 -1.66 13.62 -6.45
N MET A 70 -1.82 12.57 -7.26
CA MET A 70 -0.74 11.85 -7.96
C MET A 70 0.48 11.67 -7.05
N ASN A 71 0.22 11.22 -5.82
CA ASN A 71 1.21 11.16 -4.75
C ASN A 71 1.80 9.75 -4.69
N ILE A 72 3.10 9.61 -4.96
CA ILE A 72 3.75 8.30 -4.97
C ILE A 72 3.76 7.63 -3.59
N ASP A 73 3.67 8.41 -2.51
CA ASP A 73 3.60 7.88 -1.14
C ASP A 73 2.37 6.98 -0.94
N HIS A 74 1.24 7.33 -1.57
CA HIS A 74 -0.01 6.55 -1.45
C HIS A 74 0.10 5.14 -2.03
N ILE A 75 1.08 4.90 -2.89
CA ILE A 75 1.28 3.60 -3.55
C ILE A 75 1.87 2.56 -2.59
N ASN A 76 2.67 2.99 -1.61
CA ASN A 76 3.46 2.08 -0.78
C ASN A 76 2.61 1.04 -0.03
N ASN A 77 1.43 1.43 0.44
CA ASN A 77 0.50 0.56 1.16
C ASN A 77 -0.07 -0.57 0.28
N GLY A 78 -0.13 -0.36 -1.04
CA GLY A 78 -0.60 -1.37 -2.00
C GLY A 78 0.23 -2.66 -1.98
N LYS A 79 1.47 -2.60 -1.50
CA LYS A 79 2.34 -3.79 -1.38
C LYS A 79 1.78 -4.85 -0.43
N ILE A 80 1.00 -4.43 0.56
CA ILE A 80 0.34 -5.34 1.51
C ILE A 80 -0.82 -6.08 0.84
N LEU A 81 -1.49 -5.42 -0.12
CA LEU A 81 -2.65 -5.97 -0.80
C LEU A 81 -2.31 -7.16 -1.69
N PHE A 82 -1.08 -7.26 -2.22
CA PHE A 82 -0.65 -8.46 -2.94
C PHE A 82 -0.70 -9.70 -2.07
N PHE A 83 -0.17 -9.61 -0.84
CA PHE A 83 -0.21 -10.70 0.11
C PHE A 83 -1.65 -11.07 0.47
N LEU A 84 -2.48 -10.08 0.82
CA LEU A 84 -3.88 -10.34 1.18
C LEU A 84 -4.67 -10.96 0.03
N TYR A 85 -4.51 -10.46 -1.19
CA TYR A 85 -5.14 -11.04 -2.37
C TYR A 85 -4.69 -12.49 -2.60
N GLU A 86 -3.40 -12.78 -2.44
CA GLU A 86 -2.86 -14.15 -2.58
C GLU A 86 -3.39 -15.09 -1.50
N GLN A 87 -3.59 -14.61 -0.27
CA GLN A 87 -4.09 -15.42 0.85
C GLN A 87 -5.60 -15.65 0.79
N THR A 88 -6.40 -14.65 0.40
CA THR A 88 -7.87 -14.71 0.51
C THR A 88 -8.58 -14.84 -0.83
N ASN A 89 -7.92 -14.45 -1.93
CA ASN A 89 -8.52 -14.33 -3.27
C ASN A 89 -9.74 -13.39 -3.30
N GLU A 90 -9.83 -12.45 -2.35
CA GLU A 90 -10.90 -11.44 -2.32
C GLU A 90 -10.68 -10.34 -3.35
N GLU A 91 -11.67 -10.14 -4.22
CA GLU A 91 -11.57 -9.22 -5.37
C GLU A 91 -11.40 -7.75 -4.95
N LYS A 92 -11.87 -7.36 -3.76
CA LYS A 92 -11.71 -6.00 -3.23
C LYS A 92 -10.25 -5.56 -3.20
N TYR A 93 -9.34 -6.47 -2.84
CA TYR A 93 -7.90 -6.19 -2.84
C TYR A 93 -7.34 -6.04 -4.25
N LYS A 94 -7.82 -6.85 -5.20
CA LYS A 94 -7.42 -6.73 -6.62
C LYS A 94 -7.87 -5.42 -7.23
N ILE A 95 -9.11 -5.00 -6.98
CA ILE A 95 -9.64 -3.71 -7.44
C ILE A 95 -8.81 -2.55 -6.89
N ALA A 96 -8.45 -2.59 -5.60
CA ALA A 96 -7.59 -1.58 -4.98
C ALA A 96 -6.16 -1.58 -5.57
N LEU A 97 -5.57 -2.76 -5.83
CA LEU A 97 -4.29 -2.89 -6.54
C LEU A 97 -4.34 -2.23 -7.93
N ASP A 98 -5.41 -2.49 -8.68
CA ASP A 98 -5.59 -1.97 -10.03
C ASP A 98 -5.71 -0.44 -10.01
N ARG A 99 -6.40 0.11 -9.00
CA ARG A 99 -6.54 1.55 -8.81
C ARG A 99 -5.21 2.24 -8.49
N LEU A 100 -4.34 1.61 -7.71
CA LEU A 100 -3.01 2.14 -7.40
C LEU A 100 -2.07 2.04 -8.62
N PHE A 101 -2.18 0.95 -9.39
CA PHE A 101 -1.44 0.80 -10.64
C PHE A 101 -1.88 1.82 -11.71
N ASP A 102 -3.18 2.07 -11.83
CA ASP A 102 -3.75 3.11 -12.69
C ASP A 102 -3.18 4.50 -12.38
N GLN A 103 -3.01 4.84 -11.09
CA GLN A 103 -2.34 6.08 -10.69
C GLN A 103 -0.91 6.14 -11.24
N LEU A 104 -0.10 5.08 -11.07
CA LEU A 104 1.27 5.03 -11.60
C LEU A 104 1.32 5.12 -13.14
N ALA A 105 0.35 4.54 -13.83
CA ALA A 105 0.26 4.63 -15.29
C ALA A 105 0.04 6.09 -15.75
N HIS A 106 -0.74 6.86 -14.98
CA HIS A 106 -1.09 8.26 -15.29
C HIS A 106 -0.23 9.30 -14.56
N MET A 107 0.68 8.88 -13.67
CA MET A 107 1.53 9.80 -12.93
C MET A 107 2.39 10.65 -13.88
N PRO A 108 2.52 11.96 -13.62
CA PRO A 108 3.37 12.82 -14.42
C PRO A 108 4.85 12.42 -14.26
N ARG A 109 5.62 12.62 -15.34
CA ARG A 109 7.01 12.18 -15.45
C ARG A 109 7.93 13.31 -15.84
N THR A 110 9.20 13.20 -15.48
CA THR A 110 10.28 14.01 -16.05
C THR A 110 10.45 13.69 -17.53
N SER A 111 11.21 14.51 -18.25
CA SER A 111 11.54 14.25 -19.67
C SER A 111 12.25 12.92 -19.90
N GLU A 112 12.89 12.37 -18.86
CA GLU A 112 13.60 11.08 -18.90
C GLU A 112 12.72 9.92 -18.39
N GLY A 113 11.45 10.17 -18.09
CA GLY A 113 10.46 9.14 -17.74
C GLY A 113 10.34 8.83 -16.24
N GLY A 114 11.09 9.53 -15.38
CA GLY A 114 11.03 9.34 -13.93
C GLY A 114 9.77 9.97 -13.31
N PHE A 115 9.13 9.28 -12.37
CA PHE A 115 7.93 9.79 -11.71
C PHE A 115 8.19 11.06 -10.92
N TRP A 116 7.33 12.07 -11.08
CA TRP A 116 7.29 13.16 -10.10
C TRP A 116 6.92 12.60 -8.74
N HIS A 117 7.42 13.18 -7.66
CA HIS A 117 7.12 12.67 -6.32
C HIS A 117 5.64 12.87 -5.98
N LYS A 118 5.08 14.05 -6.30
CA LYS A 118 3.65 14.40 -6.14
C LYS A 118 3.22 15.37 -7.24
N GLN A 119 1.92 15.52 -7.50
CA GLN A 119 1.40 16.54 -8.42
C GLN A 119 1.89 17.96 -8.05
N ILE A 120 2.03 18.24 -6.75
CA ILE A 120 2.49 19.54 -6.23
C ILE A 120 4.02 19.74 -6.31
N TYR A 121 4.79 18.71 -6.70
CA TYR A 121 6.24 18.75 -6.82
C TYR A 121 6.67 18.48 -8.29
N PRO A 122 6.41 19.43 -9.20
CA PRO A 122 6.65 19.22 -10.62
C PRO A 122 8.12 18.97 -10.94
N TYR A 123 8.39 17.95 -11.76
CA TYR A 123 9.70 17.50 -12.21
C TYR A 123 10.67 17.04 -11.10
N GLN A 124 10.19 16.89 -9.86
CA GLN A 124 11.04 16.47 -8.75
C GLN A 124 10.94 14.96 -8.54
N MET A 125 12.10 14.29 -8.54
CA MET A 125 12.24 12.91 -8.13
C MET A 125 12.93 12.87 -6.78
N TRP A 126 12.33 12.18 -5.82
CA TRP A 126 12.90 12.01 -4.48
C TRP A 126 13.28 10.54 -4.30
N LEU A 127 14.37 10.28 -3.56
CA LEU A 127 14.86 8.92 -3.32
C LEU A 127 13.82 8.05 -2.64
N ASP A 128 13.03 8.63 -1.74
CA ASP A 128 11.91 7.99 -1.03
C ASP A 128 10.91 7.38 -2.02
N GLY A 129 10.61 8.11 -3.11
CA GLY A 129 9.67 7.67 -4.16
C GLY A 129 10.10 6.38 -4.85
N LEU A 130 11.40 6.08 -4.89
CA LEU A 130 11.89 4.79 -5.38
C LEU A 130 11.35 3.65 -4.51
N TYR A 131 11.42 3.77 -3.19
CA TYR A 131 10.85 2.76 -2.31
C TYR A 131 9.33 2.75 -2.43
N MET A 132 8.64 3.89 -2.44
CA MET A 132 7.18 3.92 -2.41
C MET A 132 6.53 3.27 -3.65
N GLY A 133 6.99 3.62 -4.84
CA GLY A 133 6.34 3.20 -6.09
C GLY A 133 6.98 2.02 -6.81
N ALA A 134 8.31 1.97 -6.93
CA ALA A 134 8.96 1.04 -7.87
C ALA A 134 8.77 -0.46 -7.51
N PRO A 135 8.87 -0.90 -6.24
CA PRO A 135 8.63 -2.30 -5.89
C PRO A 135 7.17 -2.71 -6.12
N PHE A 136 6.22 -1.82 -5.83
CA PHE A 136 4.81 -2.07 -6.12
C PHE A 136 4.59 -2.24 -7.63
N TYR A 137 5.16 -1.32 -8.42
CA TYR A 137 5.02 -1.33 -9.87
C TYR A 137 5.58 -2.62 -10.48
N ALA A 138 6.80 -3.00 -10.10
CA ALA A 138 7.45 -4.22 -10.57
C ALA A 138 6.66 -5.48 -10.18
N GLU A 139 6.20 -5.57 -8.93
CA GLU A 139 5.41 -6.71 -8.46
C GLU A 139 4.06 -6.82 -9.18
N TYR A 140 3.38 -5.68 -9.40
CA TYR A 140 2.15 -5.66 -10.17
C TYR A 140 2.36 -6.15 -11.60
N LEU A 141 3.41 -5.66 -12.26
CA LEU A 141 3.74 -6.07 -13.63
C LEU A 141 3.99 -7.57 -13.70
N VAL A 142 4.78 -8.14 -12.80
CA VAL A 142 5.07 -9.59 -12.78
C VAL A 142 3.83 -10.43 -12.51
N ARG A 143 2.94 -9.99 -11.61
CA ARG A 143 1.76 -10.78 -11.21
C ARG A 143 0.61 -10.68 -12.21
N PHE A 144 0.42 -9.52 -12.85
CA PHE A 144 -0.82 -9.21 -13.59
C PHE A 144 -0.60 -8.64 -14.99
N LYS A 145 0.64 -8.45 -15.43
CA LYS A 145 1.02 -8.11 -16.80
C LYS A 145 2.04 -9.15 -17.29
N ASP A 146 2.32 -9.20 -18.59
CA ASP A 146 3.21 -10.20 -19.18
C ASP A 146 4.71 -9.95 -18.89
N GLY A 147 5.04 -9.43 -17.70
CA GLY A 147 6.35 -8.93 -17.32
C GLY A 147 6.72 -7.60 -17.98
#